data_AF-A0A658NFX1-F1
#
_entry.id   AF-A0A658NFX1-F1
#
_cell.length_a   1.000
_cell.length_b   1.000
_cell.length_c   1.000
_cell.angle_alpha   90.00
_cell.angle_beta   90.00
_cell.angle_gamma   90.00
#
_symmetry.space_group_name_H-M   'P 1'
#
loop_
_entity.id
_entity.type
_entity.pdbx_description
1 polymer ?
#
loop_
_entity_poly.entity_id
_entity_poly.type
_entity_poly.pdbx_seq_one_letter_code
_entity_poly.pdbx_strand_id
1 'polypeptide(L)' 'MSTFLWVIFPYLCLAVFVVGHWWRYKYDKFGWTTRSSQLYEDNLLKWGSPLFHFGMLGVVGGHIIGLLLPK' A
#
# COMPACT_ATOMS: atom_id res chain seq x y z
N MET A 1 -26.26 -4.85 -7.36
CA MET A 1 -24.80 -4.94 -7.61
C MET A 1 -24.08 -3.61 -7.43
N SER A 2 -24.59 -2.49 -7.99
CA SER A 2 -23.96 -1.17 -7.85
C SER A 2 -23.70 -0.75 -6.39
N THR A 3 -24.70 -0.80 -5.52
CA THR A 3 -24.56 -0.43 -4.09
C THR A 3 -23.50 -1.26 -3.37
N PHE A 4 -23.40 -2.55 -3.69
CA PHE A 4 -22.40 -3.41 -3.09
C PHE A 4 -20.98 -2.98 -3.49
N LEU A 5 -20.73 -2.75 -4.78
CA LEU A 5 -19.39 -2.41 -5.29
C LEU A 5 -18.92 -1.00 -4.93
N TRP A 6 -19.83 -0.02 -4.92
CA TRP A 6 -19.45 1.38 -4.81
C TRP A 6 -19.68 1.98 -3.42
N VAL A 7 -20.42 1.30 -2.56
CA VAL A 7 -20.67 1.76 -1.18
C VAL A 7 -20.13 0.75 -0.19
N ILE A 8 -20.64 -0.48 -0.21
CA ILE A 8 -20.31 -1.48 0.83
C ILE A 8 -18.84 -1.89 0.75
N PHE A 9 -18.37 -2.28 -0.44
CA PHE A 9 -17.03 -2.82 -0.64
C PHE A 9 -15.90 -1.82 -0.27
N PRO A 10 -15.95 -0.52 -0.67
CA PRO A 10 -14.93 0.44 -0.26
C PRO A 10 -14.82 0.61 1.26
N TYR A 11 -15.94 0.69 1.98
CA TYR A 11 -15.93 0.81 3.44
C TYR A 11 -15.43 -0.47 4.11
N LEU A 12 -15.74 -1.65 3.58
CA LEU A 12 -15.17 -2.90 4.07
C LEU A 12 -13.64 -2.93 3.89
N CYS A 13 -13.14 -2.55 2.72
CA CYS A 13 -11.70 -2.46 2.46
C CYS A 13 -11.01 -1.52 3.45
N LEU A 14 -11.58 -0.33 3.70
CA LEU A 14 -11.03 0.63 4.68
C LEU A 14 -11.09 0.09 6.11
N ALA A 15 -12.19 -0.53 6.52
CA ALA A 15 -12.33 -1.10 7.86
C ALA A 15 -11.30 -2.21 8.11
N VAL A 16 -11.16 -3.14 7.16
CA VAL A 16 -10.17 -4.22 7.23
C VAL A 16 -8.75 -3.67 7.20
N PHE A 17 -8.48 -2.66 6.37
CA PHE A 17 -7.19 -1.98 6.35
C PHE A 17 -6.85 -1.41 7.73
N VAL A 18 -7.68 -0.55 8.32
CA VAL A 18 -7.36 0.11 9.59
C VAL A 18 -7.28 -0.90 10.74
N VAL A 19 -8.29 -1.75 10.92
CA VAL A 19 -8.35 -2.70 12.05
C VAL A 19 -7.26 -3.77 11.92
N GLY A 20 -7.03 -4.28 10.71
CA GLY A 20 -5.98 -5.26 10.44
C GLY A 20 -4.58 -4.70 10.70
N HIS A 21 -4.30 -3.46 10.30
CA HIS A 21 -3.02 -2.81 10.60
C HIS A 21 -2.83 -2.60 12.11
N TRP A 22 -3.87 -2.15 12.81
CA TRP A 22 -3.82 -1.99 14.27
C TRP A 22 -3.58 -3.32 15.00
N TRP A 23 -4.32 -4.37 14.62
CA TRP A 23 -4.14 -5.71 15.18
C TRP A 23 -2.71 -6.21 14.95
N ARG A 24 -2.25 -6.17 13.69
CA ARG A 24 -0.91 -6.66 13.33
C ARG A 24 0.17 -5.88 14.09
N TYR A 25 0.02 -4.57 14.22
CA TYR A 25 0.95 -3.74 14.99
C TYR A 25 0.98 -4.12 16.49
N LYS A 26 -0.16 -4.52 17.06
CA LYS A 26 -0.24 -4.89 18.47
C LYS A 26 0.35 -6.28 18.75
N TYR A 27 0.02 -7.27 17.92
CA TYR A 27 0.29 -8.68 18.21
C TYR A 27 1.46 -9.29 17.42
N ASP A 28 1.85 -8.73 16.27
CA ASP A 28 2.93 -9.24 15.43
C ASP A 28 3.91 -8.13 15.02
N LYS A 29 4.63 -7.61 16.01
CA LYS A 29 5.66 -6.60 15.80
C LYS A 29 6.92 -7.17 15.13
N PHE A 30 7.29 -8.40 15.47
CA PHE A 30 8.49 -9.05 14.92
C PHE A 30 8.33 -9.41 13.44
N GLY A 31 7.12 -9.74 12.99
CA GLY A 31 6.78 -9.93 11.58
C GLY A 31 6.60 -8.64 10.79
N TRP A 32 6.70 -7.47 11.42
CA TRP A 32 6.57 -6.16 10.74
C TRP A 32 7.92 -5.70 10.17
N THR A 33 8.34 -6.31 9.08
CA THR A 33 9.55 -5.92 8.34
C THR A 33 9.27 -5.82 6.85
N THR A 34 10.18 -5.18 6.10
CA THR A 34 10.08 -5.08 4.64
C THR A 34 10.31 -6.42 3.93
N ARG A 35 10.81 -7.45 4.64
CA ARG A 35 11.15 -8.77 4.10
C ARG A 35 11.98 -8.68 2.82
N SER A 36 13.03 -7.84 2.86
CA SER A 36 13.90 -7.60 1.71
C SER A 36 14.52 -8.91 1.18
N SER A 37 14.40 -9.11 -0.13
CA SER A 37 15.05 -10.21 -0.86
C SER A 37 16.33 -9.77 -1.59
N GLN A 38 16.80 -8.53 -1.37
CA GLN A 38 17.97 -7.97 -2.06
C GLN A 38 19.22 -8.85 -1.91
N LEU A 39 19.39 -9.50 -0.76
CA LEU A 39 20.52 -10.40 -0.50
C LEU A 39 20.51 -11.65 -1.38
N TYR A 40 19.33 -12.08 -1.85
CA TYR A 40 19.18 -13.25 -2.72
C TYR A 40 19.31 -12.91 -4.21
N GLU A 41 18.95 -11.69 -4.60
CA GLU A 41 18.96 -11.26 -6.01
C GLU A 41 19.24 -9.75 -6.12
N ASP A 42 20.51 -9.36 -6.11
CA ASP A 42 20.89 -7.94 -6.18
C ASP A 42 20.81 -7.37 -7.59
N ASN A 43 21.17 -8.14 -8.62
CA ASN A 43 21.39 -7.63 -9.97
C ASN A 43 20.14 -7.00 -10.57
N LEU A 44 19.00 -7.69 -10.47
CA LEU A 44 17.73 -7.15 -10.95
C LEU A 44 17.14 -6.12 -9.98
N LEU A 45 17.16 -6.39 -8.68
CA LEU A 45 16.49 -5.53 -7.70
C LEU A 45 17.18 -4.18 -7.51
N LYS A 46 18.49 -4.08 -7.77
CA LYS A 46 19.23 -2.81 -7.73
C LYS A 46 18.64 -1.75 -8.66
N TRP A 47 18.05 -2.16 -9.78
CA TRP A 47 17.37 -1.24 -10.71
C TRP A 47 15.85 -1.32 -10.59
N GLY A 48 15.29 -2.53 -10.52
CA GLY A 48 13.84 -2.75 -10.47
C GLY A 48 13.20 -2.15 -9.23
N SER A 49 13.83 -2.30 -8.05
CA SER A 49 13.26 -1.80 -6.80
C SER A 49 13.19 -0.28 -6.78
N PRO A 50 14.27 0.50 -7.05
CA PRO A 50 14.18 1.95 -7.09
C PRO A 50 13.20 2.47 -8.15
N LEU A 51 13.23 1.93 -9.38
CA LEU A 51 12.34 2.38 -10.45
C LEU A 51 10.86 2.18 -10.08
N PHE A 52 10.52 1.04 -9.49
CA PHE A 52 9.17 0.78 -9.01
C PHE A 52 8.76 1.72 -7.86
N HIS A 53 9.62 1.91 -6.86
CA HIS A 53 9.29 2.75 -5.71
C HIS A 53 9.13 4.21 -6.11
N PHE A 54 10.04 4.77 -6.91
CA PHE A 54 9.92 6.16 -7.37
C PHE A 54 8.69 6.35 -8.27
N GLY A 55 8.42 5.41 -9.17
CA GLY A 55 7.21 5.41 -9.99
C GLY A 55 5.94 5.37 -9.13
N MET A 56 5.87 4.43 -8.18
CA MET A 56 4.74 4.28 -7.27
C MET A 56 4.51 5.53 -6.42
N LEU A 57 5.57 6.14 -5.86
CA LEU A 57 5.45 7.37 -5.08
C LEU A 57 4.86 8.51 -5.91
N GLY A 58 5.27 8.64 -7.18
CA GLY A 58 4.67 9.60 -8.11
C GLY A 58 3.18 9.34 -8.35
N VAL A 59 2.79 8.08 -8.55
CA VAL A 59 1.37 7.70 -8.73
C VAL A 59 0.56 8.00 -7.48
N VAL A 60 1.03 7.59 -6.30
CA VAL A 60 0.33 7.82 -5.03
C VAL A 60 0.20 9.32 -4.76
N GLY A 61 1.27 10.09 -4.95
CA GLY A 61 1.24 11.55 -4.82
C GLY A 61 0.26 12.20 -5.79
N GLY A 62 0.26 11.77 -7.05
CA GLY A 62 -0.69 12.25 -8.06
C GLY A 62 -2.16 11.95 -7.70
N HIS A 63 -2.45 10.77 -7.16
CA HIS A 63 -3.80 10.42 -6.68
C HIS A 63 -4.22 11.29 -5.49
N ILE A 64 -3.32 11.51 -4.53
CA ILE A 64 -3.60 12.35 -3.35
C ILE A 64 -3.94 13.77 -3.82
N ILE A 65 -3.10 14.36 -4.66
CA ILE A 65 -3.30 15.73 -5.18
C ILE A 65 -4.61 15.79 -6.00
N GLY A 66 -4.80 14.85 -6.93
CA GLY A 66 -5.94 14.87 -7.86
C GLY A 66 -7.30 14.58 -7.20
N LEU A 67 -7.33 13.82 -6.10
CA LEU A 67 -8.57 13.45 -5.42
C LEU A 67 -8.87 14.35 -4.21
N LEU A 68 -7.86 14.84 -3.50
CA LEU A 68 -8.05 15.60 -2.26
C LEU A 68 -8.02 17.11 -2.45
N LEU A 69 -7.42 17.64 -3.52
CA LEU A 69 -7.49 19.07 -3.81
C LEU A 69 -8.75 19.37 -4.63
N PRO A 70 -9.78 20.02 -4.04
CA PRO A 70 -10.91 20.51 -4.82
C PRO A 70 -10.45 21.65 -5.73
N LYS A 71 -11.10 21.78 -6.90
CA LYS A 71 -10.99 22.97 -7.73
C LYS A 71 -11.57 24.19 -7.04
#